data_AF-A0A2P5I9J3-F1
#
_entry.id   AF-A0A2P5I9J3-F1
#
_cell.length_a   1.000
_cell.length_b   1.000
_cell.length_c   1.000
_cell.angle_alpha   90.00
_cell.angle_beta   90.00
_cell.angle_gamma   90.00
#
_symmetry.space_group_name_H-M   'P 1'
#
loop_
_entity.id
_entity.type
_entity.pdbx_description
1 polymer ?
#
loop_
_entity_poly.entity_id
_entity_poly.type
_entity_poly.pdbx_seq_one_letter_code
_entity_poly.pdbx_strand_id
1 'polypeptide(L)'
;MLAVAAAAMAGPRHGQPPTPALSYLFSLNITSGQPINIGSTPLGDRVFEPIFGGRFSGPKLSGTVASGGGDALLSHANGTSVNPDVVYVLQTRDGDNILVREKGHAPNLFLLFETGSDKYDWLNSVVAYGQGSQIPGGVSLSVWQVSVP
;
A
#
# COMPACT_ATOMS: atom_id res chain seq x y z
N MET A 1 -37.04 8.52 4.86
CA MET A 1 -36.54 8.85 3.51
C MET A 1 -35.44 9.89 3.72
N LEU A 2 -34.18 9.46 3.84
CA LEU A 2 -33.05 10.34 4.17
C LEU A 2 -32.44 10.89 2.87
N ALA A 3 -32.52 12.20 2.66
CA ALA A 3 -31.88 12.86 1.53
C ALA A 3 -30.40 13.10 1.85
N VAL A 4 -29.51 12.45 1.10
CA VAL A 4 -28.08 12.81 1.07
C VAL A 4 -27.97 14.09 0.24
N ALA A 5 -27.61 15.20 0.89
CA ALA A 5 -27.29 16.43 0.20
C ALA A 5 -25.98 16.24 -0.60
N ALA A 6 -26.10 16.09 -1.92
CA ALA A 6 -24.96 16.22 -2.81
C ALA A 6 -24.52 17.69 -2.78
N ALA A 7 -23.44 17.99 -2.07
CA ALA A 7 -22.76 19.27 -2.22
C ALA A 7 -22.22 19.33 -3.65
N ALA A 8 -22.87 20.10 -4.51
CA ALA A 8 -22.37 20.43 -5.83
C ALA A 8 -21.05 21.19 -5.65
N MET A 9 -19.93 20.55 -5.99
CA MET A 9 -18.64 21.23 -6.09
C MET A 9 -18.75 22.25 -7.23
N ALA A 10 -18.83 23.53 -6.87
CA ALA A 10 -18.71 24.61 -7.84
C ALA A 10 -17.38 24.43 -8.59
N GLY A 11 -17.45 24.27 -9.92
CA GLY A 11 -16.29 23.99 -10.75
C GLY A 11 -15.25 25.12 -10.64
N PRO A 12 -13.97 24.81 -10.36
CA PRO A 12 -12.94 25.84 -10.28
C PRO A 12 -12.60 26.37 -11.68
N ARG A 13 -12.39 27.68 -11.74
CA ARG A 13 -11.86 28.43 -12.87
C ARG A 13 -10.54 27.79 -13.36
N HIS A 14 -10.32 27.79 -14.68
CA HIS A 14 -9.14 27.25 -15.35
C HIS A 14 -7.82 27.85 -14.80
N GLY A 15 -7.26 27.21 -13.79
CA GLY A 15 -5.92 27.45 -13.24
C GLY A 15 -5.28 26.10 -12.88
N GLN A 16 -3.95 26.03 -12.88
CA GLN A 16 -3.24 24.81 -12.52
C GLN A 16 -3.63 24.40 -11.07
N PRO A 17 -4.06 23.15 -10.84
CA PRO A 17 -4.38 22.70 -9.49
C PRO A 17 -3.11 22.73 -8.61
N PRO A 18 -3.25 22.96 -7.29
CA PRO A 18 -2.12 22.94 -6.38
C PRO A 18 -1.43 21.58 -6.38
N THR A 19 -0.09 21.58 -6.39
CA THR A 19 0.71 20.35 -6.35
C THR A 19 0.60 19.68 -4.98
N PRO A 20 0.21 18.39 -4.91
CA PRO A 20 0.26 17.64 -3.65
C PRO A 20 1.69 17.53 -3.11
N ALA A 21 1.83 17.53 -1.79
CA ALA A 21 3.09 17.30 -1.11
C ALA A 21 3.25 15.83 -0.67
N LEU A 22 4.50 15.37 -0.58
CA LEU A 22 4.86 14.06 -0.05
C LEU A 22 5.57 14.21 1.30
N SER A 23 5.04 13.57 2.34
CA SER A 23 5.67 13.50 3.66
C SER A 23 6.08 12.07 3.96
N TYR A 24 7.36 11.85 4.29
CA TYR A 24 7.86 10.51 4.60
C TYR A 24 7.11 9.89 5.79
N LEU A 25 6.62 8.66 5.60
CA LEU A 25 5.79 7.94 6.56
C LEU A 25 6.58 6.84 7.27
N PHE A 26 7.14 5.90 6.50
CA PHE A 26 8.03 4.83 6.95
C PHE A 26 8.69 4.15 5.75
N SER A 27 9.71 3.33 6.02
CA SER A 27 10.15 2.27 5.11
C SER A 27 9.76 0.92 5.68
N LEU A 28 9.58 -0.09 4.81
CA LEU A 28 9.31 -1.45 5.22
C LEU A 28 10.08 -2.46 4.36
N ASN A 29 10.49 -3.56 4.97
CA ASN A 29 11.05 -4.71 4.29
C ASN A 29 10.16 -5.92 4.58
N ILE A 30 9.53 -6.45 3.54
CA ILE A 30 8.70 -7.66 3.57
C ILE A 30 9.60 -8.87 3.36
N THR A 31 9.35 -9.92 4.14
CA THR A 31 9.86 -11.26 3.90
C THR A 31 8.79 -12.07 3.19
N SER A 32 9.06 -12.41 1.93
CA SER A 32 8.17 -13.21 1.10
C SER A 32 8.44 -14.70 1.28
N GLY A 33 7.39 -15.50 1.16
CA GLY A 33 7.46 -16.95 1.06
C GLY A 33 7.78 -17.40 -0.38
N GLN A 34 7.75 -18.72 -0.59
CA GLN A 34 7.90 -19.28 -1.92
C GLN A 34 6.70 -18.86 -2.80
N PRO A 35 6.93 -18.29 -3.99
CA PRO A 35 5.85 -17.92 -4.89
C PRO A 35 5.02 -19.14 -5.31
N ILE A 36 3.70 -19.00 -5.27
CA ILE A 36 2.75 -19.99 -5.77
C ILE A 36 2.37 -19.58 -7.19
N ASN A 37 2.80 -20.37 -8.17
CA ASN A 37 2.47 -20.12 -9.56
C ASN A 37 1.00 -20.51 -9.82
N ILE A 38 0.17 -19.53 -10.18
CA ILE A 38 -1.22 -19.74 -10.59
C ILE A 38 -1.30 -20.01 -12.10
N GLY A 39 -0.35 -19.47 -12.86
CA GLY A 39 -0.24 -19.62 -14.32
C GLY A 39 -0.93 -18.50 -15.09
N SER A 40 -1.11 -18.74 -16.39
CA SER A 40 -1.72 -17.76 -17.29
C SER A 40 -3.23 -17.66 -17.05
N THR A 41 -3.71 -16.43 -16.88
CA THR A 41 -5.13 -16.09 -16.70
C THR A 41 -5.59 -15.13 -17.81
N PRO A 42 -6.90 -14.89 -17.97
CA PRO A 42 -7.39 -13.89 -18.92
C PRO A 42 -6.85 -12.46 -18.69
N LEU A 43 -6.30 -12.17 -17.50
CA LEU A 43 -5.76 -10.85 -17.15
C LEU A 43 -4.22 -10.77 -17.29
N GLY A 44 -3.54 -11.88 -17.58
CA GLY A 44 -2.08 -12.01 -17.56
C GLY A 44 -1.60 -13.19 -16.70
N ASP A 45 -0.28 -13.31 -16.53
CA ASP A 45 0.32 -14.36 -15.71
C ASP A 45 0.21 -13.99 -14.24
N ARG A 46 -0.31 -14.93 -13.43
CA ARG A 46 -0.59 -14.70 -12.01
C ARG A 46 0.33 -15.54 -11.13
N VAL A 47 0.88 -14.87 -10.12
CA VAL A 47 1.61 -15.48 -9.01
C VAL A 47 0.97 -15.00 -7.72
N PHE A 48 0.92 -15.86 -6.71
CA PHE A 48 0.62 -15.45 -5.34
C PHE A 48 1.88 -15.56 -4.49
N GLU A 49 2.34 -14.45 -3.93
CA GLU A 49 3.51 -14.41 -3.05
C GLU A 49 3.05 -14.29 -1.59
N PRO A 50 3.18 -15.35 -0.77
CA PRO A 50 2.85 -15.27 0.65
C PRO A 50 3.76 -14.31 1.39
N ILE A 51 3.24 -13.61 2.40
CA ILE A 51 4.02 -12.75 3.30
C ILE A 51 4.25 -13.48 4.62
N PHE A 52 5.51 -13.72 4.97
CA PHE A 52 5.93 -14.38 6.22
C PHE A 52 6.33 -13.42 7.33
N GLY A 53 6.45 -12.13 7.01
CA GLY A 53 6.65 -11.08 7.98
C GLY A 53 7.48 -9.96 7.41
N GLY A 54 8.21 -9.27 8.28
CA GLY A 54 8.99 -8.10 7.90
C GLY A 54 9.16 -7.11 9.03
N ARG A 55 9.79 -5.98 8.72
CA ARG A 55 9.98 -4.86 9.64
C ARG A 55 9.68 -3.56 8.92
N PHE A 56 9.13 -2.61 9.66
CA PHE A 56 8.94 -1.25 9.18
C PHE A 56 9.39 -0.24 10.23
N SER A 57 9.84 0.92 9.78
CA SER A 57 10.30 1.99 10.65
C SER A 57 10.07 3.35 10.00
N GLY A 58 9.51 4.27 10.78
CA GLY A 58 9.31 5.65 10.41
C GLY A 58 9.21 6.54 11.66
N PRO A 59 9.16 7.86 11.47
CA PRO A 59 9.12 8.82 12.58
C PRO A 59 7.84 8.72 13.43
N LYS A 60 6.71 8.33 12.83
CA LYS A 60 5.40 8.27 13.52
C LYS A 60 5.01 6.87 14.00
N LEU A 61 5.58 5.83 13.39
CA LEU A 61 5.24 4.43 13.66
C LEU A 61 6.39 3.51 13.25
N SER A 62 6.52 2.40 13.98
CA SER A 62 7.51 1.36 13.69
C SER A 62 7.04 0.02 14.26
N GLY A 63 7.55 -1.09 13.73
CA GLY A 63 7.11 -2.42 14.15
C GLY A 63 7.50 -3.53 13.17
N THR A 64 6.66 -4.56 13.12
CA THR A 64 6.82 -5.75 12.28
C THR A 64 5.64 -5.91 11.33
N VAL A 65 5.84 -6.72 10.29
CA VAL A 65 4.73 -7.20 9.44
C VAL A 65 4.30 -8.56 9.97
N ALA A 66 2.99 -8.78 10.14
CA ALA A 66 2.46 -10.08 10.53
C ALA A 66 2.62 -11.10 9.40
N SER A 67 2.79 -12.37 9.77
CA SER A 67 2.66 -13.48 8.82
C SER A 67 1.19 -13.70 8.45
N GLY A 68 0.90 -14.01 7.18
CA GLY A 68 -0.45 -14.37 6.72
C GLY A 68 -1.06 -13.44 5.65
N GLY A 69 -0.33 -12.39 5.24
CA GLY A 69 -0.68 -11.59 4.07
C GLY A 69 -0.22 -12.23 2.75
N GLY A 70 -0.42 -11.52 1.65
CA GLY A 70 0.13 -11.91 0.36
C GLY A 70 -0.04 -10.89 -0.74
N ASP A 71 0.73 -11.07 -1.81
CA ASP A 71 0.63 -10.31 -3.05
C ASP A 71 0.06 -11.21 -4.16
N ALA A 72 -1.10 -10.83 -4.71
CA ALA A 72 -1.65 -11.46 -5.89
C ALA A 72 -1.04 -10.84 -7.16
N LEU A 73 0.28 -10.95 -7.30
CA LEU A 73 1.09 -10.30 -8.33
C LEU A 73 0.65 -10.68 -9.75
N LEU A 74 0.31 -9.67 -10.55
CA LEU A 74 -0.01 -9.85 -11.97
C LEU A 74 1.13 -9.36 -12.87
N SER A 75 1.65 -10.25 -13.70
CA SER A 75 2.65 -9.93 -14.72
C SER A 75 2.01 -9.87 -16.11
N HIS A 76 2.34 -8.84 -16.88
CA HIS A 76 1.93 -8.76 -18.29
C HIS A 76 2.89 -9.56 -19.17
N ALA A 77 2.38 -10.15 -20.25
CA ALA A 77 3.11 -11.08 -21.13
C ALA A 77 4.40 -10.51 -21.78
N ASN A 78 4.67 -9.22 -21.64
CA ASN A 78 5.92 -8.57 -22.05
C ASN A 78 7.00 -8.53 -20.94
N GLY A 79 6.74 -9.13 -19.78
CA GLY A 79 7.69 -9.37 -18.68
C GLY A 79 8.27 -8.13 -18.00
N THR A 80 7.83 -6.93 -18.38
CA THR A 80 8.45 -5.66 -17.97
C THR A 80 7.64 -4.91 -16.92
N SER A 81 6.35 -5.22 -16.77
CA SER A 81 5.46 -4.59 -15.79
C SER A 81 4.81 -5.64 -14.91
N VAL A 82 4.97 -5.46 -13.60
CA VAL A 82 4.26 -6.25 -12.58
C VAL A 82 3.33 -5.33 -11.80
N ASN A 83 2.14 -5.85 -11.48
CA ASN A 83 1.09 -5.12 -10.80
C ASN A 83 0.80 -5.82 -9.47
N PRO A 84 1.38 -5.33 -8.36
CA PRO A 84 1.06 -5.84 -7.03
C PRO A 84 -0.40 -5.59 -6.67
N ASP A 85 -0.98 -6.53 -5.94
CA ASP A 85 -2.30 -6.44 -5.31
C ASP A 85 -2.21 -7.12 -3.94
N VAL A 86 -1.80 -6.34 -2.94
CA VAL A 86 -1.26 -6.83 -1.69
C VAL A 86 -2.20 -6.53 -0.53
N VAL A 87 -2.31 -7.50 0.38
CA VAL A 87 -2.94 -7.31 1.69
C VAL A 87 -2.04 -7.88 2.78
N TYR A 88 -1.79 -7.10 3.84
CA TYR A 88 -1.01 -7.52 5.00
C TYR A 88 -1.35 -6.69 6.23
N VAL A 89 -0.83 -7.09 7.39
CA VAL A 89 -1.03 -6.38 8.66
C VAL A 89 0.31 -5.90 9.19
N LEU A 90 0.41 -4.61 9.48
CA LEU A 90 1.47 -4.04 10.30
C LEU A 90 1.12 -4.20 11.77
N GLN A 91 2.09 -4.67 12.56
CA GLN A 91 2.02 -4.77 14.02
C GLN A 91 2.99 -3.76 14.60
N THR A 92 2.45 -2.72 15.22
CA THR A 92 3.25 -1.65 15.83
C THR A 92 3.96 -2.14 17.09
N ARG A 93 5.06 -1.47 17.48
CA ARG A 93 5.83 -1.83 18.69
C ARG A 93 5.03 -1.72 19.99
N ASP A 94 3.98 -0.93 19.98
CA ASP A 94 3.06 -0.64 21.08
C ASP A 94 1.76 -1.47 21.03
N GLY A 95 1.67 -2.42 20.08
CA GLY A 95 0.67 -3.49 20.11
C GLY A 95 -0.57 -3.27 19.26
N ASP A 96 -0.67 -2.15 18.55
CA ASP A 96 -1.76 -1.88 17.60
C ASP A 96 -1.53 -2.56 16.25
N ASN A 97 -2.63 -2.98 15.62
CA ASN A 97 -2.64 -3.59 14.29
C ASN A 97 -3.21 -2.62 13.25
N ILE A 98 -2.59 -2.58 12.08
CA ILE A 98 -3.02 -1.77 10.93
C ILE A 98 -3.07 -2.68 9.71
N LEU A 99 -4.26 -2.88 9.15
CA LEU A 99 -4.42 -3.53 7.86
C LEU A 99 -3.94 -2.58 6.76
N VAL A 100 -3.16 -3.11 5.82
CA VAL A 100 -2.66 -2.38 4.67
C VAL A 100 -3.17 -3.05 3.41
N ARG A 101 -3.68 -2.23 2.51
CA ARG A 101 -3.93 -2.60 1.11
C ARG A 101 -3.01 -1.78 0.23
N GLU A 102 -2.27 -2.46 -0.62
CA GLU A 102 -1.30 -1.86 -1.53
C GLU A 102 -1.57 -2.34 -2.95
N LYS A 103 -1.53 -1.42 -3.92
CA LYS A 103 -1.73 -1.77 -5.32
C LYS A 103 -1.04 -0.78 -6.25
N GLY A 104 -0.64 -1.21 -7.43
CA GLY A 104 -0.14 -0.30 -8.44
C GLY A 104 0.60 -0.99 -9.58
N HIS A 105 1.56 -0.27 -10.15
CA HIS A 105 2.42 -0.71 -11.24
C HIS A 105 3.85 -0.53 -10.77
N ALA A 106 4.54 -1.61 -10.43
CA ALA A 106 5.88 -1.54 -9.85
C ALA A 106 6.81 -0.69 -10.74
N PRO A 107 7.65 0.17 -10.14
CA PRO A 107 7.88 0.31 -8.70
C PRO A 107 6.88 1.22 -7.95
N ASN A 108 5.84 1.73 -8.61
CA ASN A 108 4.95 2.77 -8.08
C ASN A 108 3.64 2.20 -7.54
N LEU A 109 3.33 2.50 -6.29
CA LEU A 109 2.23 1.88 -5.56
C LEU A 109 1.43 2.94 -4.80
N PHE A 110 0.15 2.70 -4.59
CA PHE A 110 -0.63 3.41 -3.59
C PHE A 110 -0.93 2.47 -2.44
N LEU A 111 -0.98 3.03 -1.23
CA LEU A 111 -1.28 2.32 -0.01
C LEU A 111 -2.42 3.01 0.73
N LEU A 112 -3.32 2.19 1.26
CA LEU A 112 -4.39 2.60 2.17
C LEU A 112 -4.30 1.78 3.45
N PHE A 113 -4.80 2.36 4.54
CA PHE A 113 -4.68 1.82 5.88
C PHE A 113 -6.06 1.72 6.54
N GLU A 114 -6.26 0.66 7.32
CA GLU A 114 -7.44 0.48 8.16
C GLU A 114 -6.99 0.03 9.56
N THR A 115 -7.43 0.72 10.60
CA THR A 115 -7.15 0.37 12.01
C THR A 115 -8.28 0.81 12.93
N GLY A 116 -8.50 0.03 14.00
CA GLY A 116 -9.39 0.38 15.12
C GLY A 116 -8.66 1.04 16.30
N SER A 117 -7.39 1.38 16.15
CA SER A 117 -6.61 2.04 17.21
C SER A 117 -6.93 3.53 17.28
N ASP A 118 -7.34 4.01 18.46
CA ASP A 118 -7.52 5.45 18.71
C ASP A 118 -6.22 6.23 18.48
N LYS A 119 -5.06 5.62 18.77
CA LYS A 119 -3.74 6.24 18.61
C LYS A 119 -3.36 6.42 17.14
N TYR A 120 -3.76 5.47 16.30
CA TYR A 120 -3.40 5.43 14.89
C TYR A 120 -4.57 5.76 13.95
N ASP A 121 -5.71 6.23 14.47
CA ASP A 121 -6.93 6.55 13.70
C ASP A 121 -6.67 7.50 12.52
N TRP A 122 -5.71 8.42 12.65
CA TRP A 122 -5.31 9.32 11.57
C TRP A 122 -4.93 8.59 10.27
N LEU A 123 -4.42 7.35 10.34
CA LEU A 123 -4.07 6.54 9.17
C LEU A 123 -5.30 6.17 8.33
N ASN A 124 -6.48 6.05 8.93
CA ASN A 124 -7.72 5.74 8.22
C ASN A 124 -8.09 6.80 7.16
N SER A 125 -7.49 7.99 7.24
CA SER A 125 -7.69 9.10 6.29
C SER A 125 -6.51 9.33 5.33
N VAL A 126 -5.43 8.54 5.47
CA VAL A 126 -4.21 8.70 4.68
C VAL A 126 -4.33 7.98 3.34
N VAL A 127 -3.97 8.72 2.27
CA VAL A 127 -3.55 8.13 1.00
C VAL A 127 -2.03 8.21 0.95
N ALA A 128 -1.37 7.07 0.74
CA ALA A 128 0.09 7.03 0.63
C ALA A 128 0.54 6.58 -0.75
N TYR A 129 1.71 7.08 -1.16
CA TYR A 129 2.48 6.62 -2.30
C TYR A 129 3.65 5.77 -1.79
N GLY A 130 3.86 4.62 -2.41
CA GLY A 130 4.95 3.70 -2.15
C GLY A 130 5.85 3.55 -3.36
N GLN A 131 7.16 3.48 -3.11
CA GLN A 131 8.14 3.08 -4.11
C GLN A 131 8.76 1.74 -3.68
N GLY A 132 8.47 0.69 -4.44
CA GLY A 132 8.92 -0.67 -4.20
C GLY A 132 10.24 -1.02 -4.92
N SER A 133 11.05 -1.87 -4.31
CA SER A 133 12.22 -2.51 -4.92
C SER A 133 12.35 -3.95 -4.44
N GLN A 134 12.85 -4.83 -5.31
CA GLN A 134 13.15 -6.20 -4.90
C GLN A 134 14.40 -6.25 -4.03
N ILE A 135 14.36 -7.09 -2.99
CA ILE A 135 15.49 -7.40 -2.13
C ILE A 135 15.62 -8.92 -2.00
N PRO A 136 16.78 -9.46 -1.58
CA PRO A 136 16.89 -10.88 -1.31
C PRO A 136 15.82 -11.35 -0.32
N GLY A 137 14.96 -12.28 -0.75
CA GLY A 137 13.91 -12.85 0.08
C GLY A 137 12.64 -12.00 0.24
N GLY A 138 12.46 -10.93 -0.54
CA GLY A 138 11.19 -10.20 -0.56
C GLY A 138 11.26 -8.82 -1.21
N VAL A 139 10.55 -7.85 -0.63
CA VAL A 139 10.36 -6.50 -1.21
C VAL A 139 10.65 -5.44 -0.16
N SER A 140 11.31 -4.35 -0.57
CA SER A 140 11.47 -3.14 0.23
C SER A 140 10.59 -2.02 -0.33
N LEU A 141 9.93 -1.27 0.55
CA LEU A 141 9.18 -0.07 0.19
C LEU A 141 9.66 1.14 0.98
N SER A 142 9.73 2.28 0.30
CA SER A 142 9.66 3.61 0.94
C SER A 142 8.27 4.17 0.75
N VAL A 143 7.66 4.67 1.82
CA VAL A 143 6.24 5.09 1.84
C VAL A 143 6.12 6.53 2.30
N TRP A 144 5.36 7.32 1.55
CA TRP A 144 5.08 8.73 1.81
C TRP A 144 3.57 8.97 1.85
N GLN A 145 3.11 9.73 2.84
CA GLN A 145 1.76 10.28 2.85
C GLN A 145 1.66 11.37 1.78
N VAL A 146 0.60 11.31 0.97
CA VAL A 146 0.19 12.38 0.08
C VAL A 146 -0.66 13.37 0.89
N SER A 147 -0.30 14.65 0.82
CA SER A 147 -1.04 15.74 1.46
C SER A 147 -1.43 16.78 0.43
N VAL A 148 -2.65 17.31 0.53
CA VAL A 148 -3.04 18.53 -0.18
C VAL A 148 -2.50 19.73 0.61
N PRO A 149 -1.96 20.77 -0.04
CA PRO A 149 -1.53 22.00 0.64
C PRO A 149 -2.64 22.66 1.47
#